data_AF-A0A556VZM3-F1
#
_entry.id   AF-A0A556VZM3-F1
#
_cell.length_a   1.000
_cell.length_b   1.000
_cell.length_c   1.000
_cell.angle_alpha   90.00
_cell.angle_beta   90.00
_cell.angle_gamma   90.00
#
_symmetry.space_group_name_H-M   'P 1'
#
loop_
_entity.id
_entity.type
_entity.pdbx_description
1 polymer ?
#
loop_
_entity_poly.entity_id
_entity_poly.type
_entity_poly.pdbx_seq_one_letter_code
_entity_poly.pdbx_strand_id
1 'polypeptide(L)' 'MHNKFNKLTLATAVAAITMASQAHAGGYQINEQSVSGQGYSHAGRSSNINDATIVFGNPAGMSFLDRAQVTAGG' A
#
# COMPACT_ATOMS: atom_id res chain seq x y z
N MET A 1 28.45 18.02 -39.41
CA MET A 1 28.69 16.96 -38.40
C MET A 1 27.43 16.11 -38.35
N HIS A 2 27.46 14.86 -38.85
CA HIS A 2 26.28 13.97 -38.84
C HIS A 2 26.33 13.08 -37.59
N ASN A 3 25.58 13.44 -36.55
CA ASN A 3 25.46 12.61 -35.35
C ASN A 3 24.57 11.41 -35.67
N LYS A 4 25.18 10.22 -35.83
CA LYS A 4 24.46 8.96 -36.02
C LYS A 4 23.90 8.49 -34.68
N PHE A 5 22.69 8.94 -34.33
CA PHE A 5 22.00 8.43 -33.15
C PHE A 5 21.63 6.96 -33.36
N ASN A 6 22.16 6.08 -32.50
CA ASN A 6 21.83 4.66 -32.51
C ASN A 6 20.40 4.48 -31.96
N LYS A 7 19.48 4.01 -32.81
CA LYS A 7 18.06 3.82 -32.47
C LYS A 7 17.87 2.94 -31.24
N LEU A 8 18.77 1.97 -31.02
CA LEU A 8 18.75 1.11 -29.84
C LEU A 8 19.03 1.90 -28.56
N THR A 9 20.01 2.80 -28.58
CA THR A 9 20.35 3.69 -27.46
C THR A 9 19.21 4.65 -27.14
N LEU A 10 18.50 5.15 -28.16
CA LEU A 10 17.34 6.00 -27.95
C LEU A 10 16.17 5.21 -27.34
N ALA A 11 15.91 3.99 -27.82
CA ALA A 11 14.87 3.12 -27.30
C ALA A 11 15.11 2.73 -25.83
N THR A 12 16.36 2.38 -25.48
CA THR A 12 16.72 2.06 -24.09
C THR A 12 16.65 3.28 -23.17
N ALA A 13 17.04 4.47 -23.66
CA ALA A 13 16.90 5.71 -22.90
C ALA A 13 15.42 6.04 -22.63
N VAL A 14 14.54 5.92 -23.63
CA VAL A 14 13.09 6.14 -23.46
C VAL A 14 12.49 5.12 -22.49
N ALA A 15 12.85 3.84 -22.61
CA ALA A 15 12.38 2.81 -21.68
C ALA A 15 12.84 3.04 -20.24
N ALA A 16 14.08 3.50 -20.03
CA ALA A 16 14.57 3.83 -18.69
C ALA A 16 13.78 4.99 -18.06
N ILE A 17 13.45 6.02 -18.84
CA ILE A 17 12.68 7.18 -18.38
C ILE A 17 11.24 6.78 -18.00
N THR A 18 10.59 5.93 -18.79
CA THR A 18 9.20 5.52 -18.50
C THR A 18 9.09 4.66 -17.24
N MET A 19 10.11 3.86 -16.94
CA MET A 19 10.15 2.98 -15.76
C MET A 19 10.60 3.69 -14.48
N ALA A 20 11.34 4.81 -14.58
CA ALA A 20 11.82 5.56 -13.41
C ALA A 20 10.70 6.24 -12.60
N SER A 21 9.50 6.41 -13.16
CA SER A 21 8.36 7.04 -12.50
C SER A 21 7.61 6.14 -11.51
N GLN A 22 7.89 4.83 -11.49
CA GLN A 22 7.21 3.85 -10.64
C GLN A 22 7.91 3.65 -9.27
N ALA A 23 8.48 4.73 -8.70
CA ALA A 23 8.97 4.69 -7.32
C ALA A 23 7.78 4.86 -6.36
N HIS A 24 7.17 3.74 -5.95
CA HIS A 24 6.15 3.75 -4.91
C HIS A 24 6.77 4.17 -3.57
N ALA A 25 6.70 5.46 -3.24
CA ALA A 25 7.16 6.00 -1.98
C ALA A 25 6.24 5.54 -0.84
N GLY A 26 6.51 4.36 -0.27
CA GLY A 26 5.87 3.90 0.98
C GLY A 26 6.20 4.76 2.20
N GLY A 27 7.13 5.72 2.08
CA GLY A 27 7.59 6.57 3.19
C GLY A 27 6.53 7.51 3.77
N TYR A 28 5.45 7.79 3.05
CA TYR A 28 4.30 8.57 3.55
C TYR A 28 3.07 7.71 3.85
N GLN A 29 3.21 6.38 3.86
CA GLN A 29 2.10 5.50 4.19
C GLN A 29 1.85 5.52 5.70
N ILE A 30 0.82 6.25 6.08
CA ILE A 30 0.32 6.35 7.45
C ILE A 30 -0.50 5.11 7.79
N ASN A 31 -0.10 4.40 8.85
CA ASN A 31 -0.71 3.14 9.26
C ASN A 31 -1.31 3.20 10.68
N GLU A 32 -1.51 4.37 11.27
CA GLU A 32 -2.00 4.53 12.65
C GLU A 32 -3.52 4.32 12.83
N GLN A 33 -4.14 3.39 12.10
CA GLN A 33 -5.61 3.26 12.07
C GLN A 33 -6.18 2.40 13.20
N SER A 34 -5.37 1.53 13.79
CA SER A 34 -5.79 0.62 14.85
C SER A 34 -4.73 0.53 15.93
N VAL A 35 -5.13 0.77 17.18
CA VAL A 35 -4.24 0.55 18.34
C VAL A 35 -3.95 -0.94 18.51
N SER A 36 -4.94 -1.80 18.26
CA SER A 36 -4.75 -3.26 18.31
C SER A 36 -3.78 -3.71 17.20
N GLY A 37 -3.92 -3.14 15.99
CA GLY A 37 -3.05 -3.35 14.83
C GLY A 37 -1.59 -2.94 15.02
N GLN A 38 -1.36 -1.81 15.70
CA GLN A 38 -0.02 -1.31 16.00
C GLN A 38 0.78 -2.27 16.89
N GLY A 39 0.11 -2.97 17.83
CA GLY A 39 0.77 -3.92 18.74
C GLY A 39 1.44 -5.11 18.06
N TYR A 40 1.05 -5.42 16.82
CA TYR A 40 1.64 -6.48 16.00
C TYR A 40 2.14 -5.96 14.64
N SER A 41 2.46 -4.67 14.54
CA SER A 41 2.98 -4.03 13.32
C SER A 41 2.09 -4.21 12.07
N HIS A 42 0.77 -4.34 12.26
CA HIS A 42 -0.22 -4.60 11.21
C HIS A 42 -0.06 -5.95 10.48
N ALA A 43 0.71 -6.90 11.01
CA ALA A 43 0.80 -8.25 10.48
C ALA A 43 -0.58 -8.95 10.50
N GLY A 44 -1.07 -9.38 9.33
CA GLY A 44 -2.38 -10.03 9.25
C GLY A 44 -3.58 -9.11 9.52
N ARG A 45 -3.43 -7.78 9.43
CA ARG A 45 -4.51 -6.78 9.65
C ARG A 45 -5.79 -7.02 8.82
N SER A 46 -5.67 -7.71 7.69
CA SER A 46 -6.79 -8.07 6.80
C SER A 46 -7.52 -9.37 7.22
N SER A 47 -6.96 -10.14 8.17
CA SER A 47 -7.49 -11.45 8.59
C SER A 47 -7.76 -11.54 10.09
N ASN A 48 -7.14 -10.67 10.88
CA ASN A 48 -7.28 -10.63 12.34
C ASN A 48 -8.49 -9.78 12.75
N ILE A 49 -9.53 -10.43 13.28
CA ILE A 49 -10.80 -9.80 13.69
C ILE A 49 -10.68 -9.28 15.12
N ASN A 50 -9.76 -8.34 15.34
CA ASN A 50 -9.50 -7.78 16.68
C ASN A 50 -10.41 -6.59 17.02
N ASP A 51 -10.76 -5.77 16.02
CA ASP A 51 -11.63 -4.61 16.18
C ASP A 51 -12.31 -4.26 14.84
N ALA A 52 -13.13 -3.21 14.84
CA ALA A 52 -13.88 -2.79 13.65
C ALA A 52 -12.98 -2.30 12.49
N THR A 53 -11.69 -2.04 12.71
CA THR A 53 -10.77 -1.57 11.66
C THR A 53 -10.42 -2.64 10.64
N ILE A 54 -10.71 -3.92 10.91
CA ILE A 54 -10.57 -5.00 9.90
C ILE A 54 -11.33 -4.65 8.62
N VAL A 55 -12.47 -3.96 8.73
CA VAL A 55 -13.29 -3.56 7.58
C VAL A 55 -12.53 -2.64 6.61
N PHE A 56 -11.58 -1.84 7.11
CA PHE A 56 -10.74 -0.98 6.27
C PHE A 56 -9.78 -1.79 5.39
N GLY A 57 -9.23 -2.89 5.92
CA GLY A 57 -8.29 -3.77 5.21
C GLY A 57 -8.94 -5.00 4.55
N ASN A 58 -10.15 -5.35 4.95
CA ASN A 58 -10.95 -6.49 4.47
C ASN A 58 -12.43 -6.32 4.87
N PRO A 59 -13.30 -5.83 3.97
CA PRO A 59 -14.72 -5.69 4.27
C PRO A 59 -15.44 -7.03 4.54
N ALA A 60 -14.92 -8.16 4.02
CA ALA A 60 -15.46 -9.48 4.36
C ALA A 60 -15.22 -9.84 5.84
N GLY A 61 -14.22 -9.25 6.49
CA GLY A 61 -14.00 -9.35 7.93
C GLY A 61 -15.19 -8.88 8.78
N MET A 62 -16.04 -8.01 8.23
CA MET A 62 -17.23 -7.49 8.91
C MET A 62 -18.21 -8.61 9.33
N SER A 63 -18.31 -9.70 8.55
CA SER A 63 -19.22 -10.81 8.87
C SER A 63 -18.83 -11.59 10.11
N PHE A 64 -17.59 -11.43 10.58
CA PHE A 64 -17.05 -12.10 11.76
C PHE A 64 -17.10 -11.20 13.01
N LEU A 65 -17.62 -9.97 12.90
CA LEU A 65 -17.84 -9.11 14.06
C LEU A 65 -19.14 -9.54 14.77
N ASP A 66 -19.04 -9.89 16.06
CA ASP A 66 -20.16 -10.42 16.85
C ASP A 66 -21.35 -9.46 17.01
N ARG A 67 -21.11 -8.15 16.85
CA ARG A 67 -22.10 -7.08 17.04
C ARG A 67 -21.64 -5.81 16.33
N ALA A 68 -22.51 -4.80 16.29
CA ALA A 68 -22.10 -3.45 15.91
C ALA A 68 -20.97 -2.97 16.82
N GLN A 69 -19.83 -2.63 16.22
CA GLN A 69 -18.63 -2.17 16.90
C GLN A 69 -18.20 -0.82 16.36
N VAL A 70 -17.74 0.06 17.25
CA VAL A 70 -17.14 1.35 16.92
C VAL A 70 -15.73 1.34 17.48
N THR A 71 -14.74 1.65 16.65
CA THR A 71 -13.34 1.77 17.04
C THR A 71 -12.86 3.17 16.69
N ALA A 72 -12.28 3.86 17.67
CA ALA A 72 -11.65 5.16 17.50
C ALA A 72 -10.23 5.08 18.08
N GLY A 73 -9.26 5.65 17.36
CA GLY A 73 -7.86 5.72 17.78
C GLY A 73 -7.53 7.06 18.43
N GLY A 74 -6.61 7.04 19.39
CA GLY A 74 -6.06 8.19 20.11
C GLY A 74 -4.66 7.87 20.62
#